data_AF-A0A7J5F6W5-F1
#
_entry.id   AF-A0A7J5F6W5-F1
#
_cell.length_a   1.000
_cell.length_b   1.000
_cell.length_c   1.000
_cell.angle_alpha   90.00
_cell.angle_beta   90.00
_cell.angle_gamma   90.00
#
_symmetry.space_group_name_H-M   'P 1'
#
loop_
_entity.id
_entity.type
_entity.pdbx_description
1 polymer ?
#
loop_
_entity_poly.entity_id
_entity_poly.type
_entity_poly.pdbx_seq_one_letter_code
_entity_poly.pdbx_strand_id
1 'polypeptide(L)'
;MNPRILIIALLGVLAALLTFVRESDVRMPDAAQLGFARKEPVGPDRVAAMADTTLRVLGVPGKNIRPVRNRNDVRVSYPPGFDILNFISAMKDSLDGFEAEIVSVDNARERSAVVQVTSGGAIVRSYIFSKEQQPSVQKGATSSEQKRAPRR
;
A
#
# COMPACT_ATOMS: atom_id res chain seq x y z
N MET A 1 -20.10 20.96 56.61
CA MET A 1 -19.00 20.53 55.73
C MET A 1 -19.03 21.40 54.48
N ASN A 2 -18.02 22.22 54.22
CA ASN A 2 -18.09 23.22 53.15
C ASN A 2 -17.81 22.59 51.78
N PRO A 3 -18.68 22.77 50.77
CA PRO A 3 -18.52 22.15 49.44
C PRO A 3 -17.23 22.60 48.73
N ARG A 4 -16.71 23.78 49.08
CA ARG A 4 -15.42 24.30 48.57
C ARG A 4 -14.22 23.45 49.02
N ILE A 5 -14.26 22.87 50.22
CA ILE A 5 -13.17 22.03 50.75
C ILE A 5 -13.15 20.69 50.00
N LEU A 6 -14.33 20.18 49.64
CA LEU A 6 -14.48 18.92 48.92
C LEU A 6 -13.90 19.01 47.49
N ILE A 7 -14.08 20.16 46.82
CA ILE A 7 -13.50 20.42 45.49
C ILE A 7 -11.98 20.54 45.57
N ILE A 8 -11.44 21.25 46.56
CA ILE A 8 -9.98 21.40 46.72
C ILE A 8 -9.32 20.05 47.00
N ALA A 9 -9.94 19.21 47.84
CA ALA A 9 -9.47 17.85 48.08
C ALA A 9 -9.51 17.00 46.80
N LEU A 10 -10.57 17.11 46.00
CA LEU A 10 -10.69 16.39 44.72
C LEU A 10 -9.60 16.82 43.72
N LEU A 11 -9.33 18.13 43.62
CA LEU A 11 -8.29 18.68 42.75
C LEU A 11 -6.88 18.29 43.21
N GLY A 12 -6.63 18.23 44.51
CA GLY A 12 -5.35 17.78 45.07
C GLY A 12 -5.07 16.31 44.77
N VAL A 13 -6.08 15.44 44.88
CA VAL A 13 -5.96 14.02 44.52
C VAL A 13 -5.72 13.84 43.02
N LEU A 14 -6.41 14.61 42.17
CA LEU A 14 -6.19 14.57 40.72
C LEU A 14 -4.77 15.01 40.34
N ALA A 15 -4.25 16.07 40.96
CA ALA A 15 -2.89 16.54 40.75
C ALA A 15 -1.86 15.50 41.21
N ALA A 16 -2.05 14.87 42.38
CA ALA A 16 -1.16 13.82 42.87
C ALA A 16 -1.16 12.58 41.95
N LEU A 17 -2.32 12.20 41.40
CA LEU A 17 -2.42 11.12 40.40
C LEU A 17 -1.68 11.46 39.10
N LEU A 18 -1.80 12.69 38.61
CA LEU A 18 -1.08 13.14 37.42
C LEU A 18 0.44 13.16 37.64
N THR A 19 0.91 13.53 38.83
CA THR A 19 2.34 13.48 39.17
C THR A 19 2.84 12.05 39.30
N PHE A 20 2.06 11.14 39.91
CA PHE A 20 2.43 9.72 40.04
C PHE A 20 2.50 9.00 38.67
N VAL A 21 1.67 9.40 37.71
CA VAL A 21 1.74 8.92 36.31
C VAL A 21 2.98 9.47 35.59
N ARG A 22 3.47 10.67 35.96
CA ARG A 22 4.69 11.26 35.41
C ARG A 22 5.98 10.71 36.03
N GLU A 23 5.91 10.29 37.29
CA GLU A 23 7.04 9.85 38.11
C GLU A 23 7.13 8.33 38.26
N SER A 24 6.13 7.61 37.72
CA SER A 24 6.36 6.32 37.10
C SER A 24 7.27 6.57 35.91
N ASP A 25 8.56 6.71 36.20
CA ASP A 25 9.66 6.59 35.26
C ASP A 25 9.30 5.40 34.37
N VAL A 26 8.78 5.69 33.18
CA VAL A 26 8.89 4.78 32.07
C VAL A 26 10.38 4.75 31.82
N ARG A 27 11.09 3.96 32.63
CA ARG A 27 12.26 3.23 32.18
C ARG A 27 11.78 2.56 30.92
N MET A 28 11.95 3.26 29.81
CA MET A 28 11.94 2.63 28.51
C MET A 28 12.92 1.49 28.70
N PRO A 29 12.49 0.21 28.62
CA PRO A 29 13.46 -0.83 28.43
C PRO A 29 14.27 -0.38 27.22
N ASP A 30 15.59 -0.36 27.38
CA ASP A 30 16.54 -0.10 26.31
C ASP A 30 15.97 -0.67 25.00
N ALA A 31 15.83 0.16 23.97
CA ALA A 31 15.36 -0.27 22.65
C ALA A 31 16.22 -1.42 22.06
N ALA A 32 17.29 -1.81 22.75
CA ALA A 32 18.08 -3.01 22.52
C ALA A 32 17.44 -4.34 22.99
N GLN A 33 16.33 -4.33 23.75
CA GLN A 33 15.71 -5.57 24.28
C GLN A 33 14.27 -5.84 23.82
N LEU A 34 13.58 -4.86 23.25
CA LEU A 34 12.42 -5.16 22.44
C LEU A 34 12.97 -5.76 21.15
N GLY A 35 12.57 -7.00 20.84
CA GLY A 35 12.88 -7.69 19.60
C GLY A 35 12.27 -7.00 18.37
N PHE A 36 12.53 -5.70 18.19
CA PHE A 36 12.54 -5.06 16.90
C PHE A 36 13.60 -5.80 16.11
N ALA A 37 13.18 -6.86 15.41
CA ALA A 37 13.95 -7.44 14.33
C ALA A 37 14.44 -6.23 13.53
N ARG A 38 15.75 -5.99 13.55
CA ARG A 38 16.35 -4.89 12.80
C ARG A 38 15.89 -5.11 11.37
N LYS A 39 14.98 -4.26 10.90
CA LYS A 39 14.43 -4.36 9.56
C LYS A 39 15.62 -4.39 8.63
N GLU A 40 15.79 -5.48 7.88
CA GLU A 40 16.99 -5.61 7.06
C GLU A 40 17.04 -4.41 6.11
N PRO A 41 18.19 -3.73 5.98
CA PRO A 41 18.37 -2.67 5.00
C PRO A 41 18.44 -3.33 3.62
N VAL A 42 17.29 -3.76 3.14
CA VAL A 42 17.11 -4.41 1.87
C VAL A 42 16.96 -3.32 0.83
N GLY A 43 17.86 -3.35 -0.15
CA GLY A 43 17.89 -2.35 -1.21
C GLY A 43 16.53 -2.21 -1.92
N PRO A 44 16.23 -1.02 -2.46
CA PRO A 44 14.94 -0.71 -3.08
C PRO A 44 14.55 -1.71 -4.18
N ASP A 45 15.54 -2.29 -4.87
CA ASP A 45 15.35 -3.30 -5.91
C ASP A 45 14.73 -4.60 -5.39
N ARG A 46 15.12 -5.03 -4.19
CA ARG A 46 14.56 -6.25 -3.57
C ARG A 46 13.13 -6.00 -3.09
N VAL A 47 12.86 -4.85 -2.48
CA VAL A 47 11.48 -4.45 -2.10
C VAL A 47 10.59 -4.41 -3.34
N ALA A 48 11.08 -3.82 -4.44
CA ALA A 48 10.36 -3.80 -5.71
C ALA A 48 10.13 -5.22 -6.28
N ALA A 49 11.13 -6.10 -6.24
CA ALA A 49 11.01 -7.48 -6.69
C ALA A 49 10.01 -8.30 -5.86
N MET A 50 9.95 -8.10 -4.55
CA MET A 50 8.98 -8.75 -3.66
C MET A 50 7.56 -8.27 -3.94
N ALA A 51 7.38 -6.96 -4.12
CA ALA A 51 6.10 -6.39 -4.49
C ALA A 51 5.63 -6.93 -5.87
N ASP A 52 6.52 -7.02 -6.86
CA ASP A 52 6.21 -7.59 -8.17
C ASP A 52 5.86 -9.10 -8.09
N THR A 53 6.51 -9.83 -7.18
CA THR A 53 6.24 -11.25 -6.93
C THR A 53 4.86 -11.45 -6.30
N THR A 54 4.43 -10.53 -5.43
CA THR A 54 3.11 -10.58 -4.78
C THR A 54 1.98 -10.56 -5.81
N LEU A 55 2.09 -9.75 -6.87
CA LEU A 55 1.13 -9.75 -7.98
C LEU A 55 1.01 -11.13 -8.64
N ARG A 56 2.14 -11.81 -8.86
CA ARG A 56 2.16 -13.14 -9.49
C ARG A 56 1.57 -14.21 -8.59
N VAL A 57 1.85 -14.17 -7.29
CA VAL A 57 1.29 -15.09 -6.29
C VAL A 57 -0.24 -14.97 -6.23
N LEU A 58 -0.78 -13.76 -6.35
CA LEU A 58 -2.22 -13.51 -6.43
C LEU A 58 -2.83 -13.82 -7.80
N GLY A 59 -2.10 -14.50 -8.67
CA GLY A 59 -2.61 -14.96 -9.96
C GLY A 59 -2.75 -13.88 -11.01
N VAL A 60 -2.12 -12.70 -10.84
CA VAL A 60 -2.11 -11.66 -11.87
C VAL A 60 -1.22 -12.11 -13.03
N PRO A 61 -1.77 -12.37 -14.24
CA PRO A 61 -0.95 -12.82 -15.36
C PRO A 61 -0.01 -11.72 -15.81
N GLY A 62 1.22 -12.07 -16.22
CA GLY A 62 2.21 -11.07 -16.68
C GLY A 62 1.72 -10.16 -17.81
N LYS A 63 0.82 -10.64 -18.68
CA LYS A 63 0.16 -9.84 -19.74
C LYS A 63 -0.68 -8.66 -19.23
N ASN A 64 -1.13 -8.73 -17.97
CA ASN A 64 -1.92 -7.69 -17.32
C ASN A 64 -1.05 -6.67 -16.58
N ILE A 65 0.26 -6.92 -16.47
CA ILE A 65 1.24 -6.07 -15.82
C ILE A 65 1.99 -5.31 -16.91
N ARG A 66 1.77 -4.00 -16.99
CA ARG A 66 2.40 -3.14 -18.01
C ARG A 66 3.28 -2.10 -17.33
N PRO A 67 4.62 -2.17 -17.50
CA PRO A 67 5.49 -1.12 -16.99
C PRO A 67 5.20 0.18 -17.74
N VAL A 68 5.14 1.30 -17.01
CA VAL A 68 5.05 2.63 -17.61
C VAL A 68 6.47 3.08 -17.95
N ARG A 69 6.71 3.46 -19.21
CA ARG A 69 8.04 3.70 -19.81
C ARG A 69 8.99 4.66 -19.07
N ASN A 70 8.57 5.34 -18.01
CA ASN A 70 9.39 6.38 -17.39
C ASN A 70 9.29 6.56 -15.88
N ARG A 71 8.69 5.61 -15.14
CA ARG A 71 8.53 5.73 -13.69
C ARG A 71 8.56 4.36 -13.06
N ASN A 72 8.80 4.31 -11.75
CA ASN A 72 8.54 3.15 -10.88
C ASN A 72 7.05 2.71 -10.89
N ASP A 73 6.27 3.19 -11.86
CA ASP A 73 4.85 2.98 -12.06
C ASP A 73 4.62 1.73 -12.93
N VAL A 74 3.72 0.89 -12.46
CA VAL A 74 3.26 -0.32 -13.12
C VAL A 74 1.75 -0.24 -13.22
N ARG A 75 1.23 -0.31 -14.44
CA ARG A 75 -0.22 -0.41 -14.65
C ARG A 75 -0.64 -1.86 -14.59
N VAL A 76 -1.62 -2.14 -13.74
CA VAL A 76 -2.18 -3.48 -13.57
C VAL A 76 -3.63 -3.46 -14.04
N SER A 77 -3.94 -4.29 -15.03
CA SER A 77 -5.31 -4.54 -15.49
C SER A 77 -5.91 -5.67 -14.65
N TYR A 78 -7.11 -5.47 -14.10
CA TYR A 78 -7.75 -6.44 -13.21
C TYR A 78 -7.97 -7.79 -13.92
N PRO A 79 -7.35 -8.88 -13.44
CA PRO A 79 -7.85 -10.22 -13.75
C PRO A 79 -9.20 -10.46 -13.06
N PRO A 80 -10.04 -11.37 -13.59
CA PRO A 80 -11.23 -11.85 -12.89
C PRO A 80 -10.85 -12.42 -11.51
N GLY A 81 -11.56 -12.01 -10.46
CA GLY A 81 -11.32 -12.48 -9.09
C GLY A 81 -10.19 -11.78 -8.33
N PHE A 82 -9.55 -10.76 -8.92
CA PHE A 82 -8.55 -9.96 -8.21
C PHE A 82 -9.19 -8.89 -7.34
N ASP A 83 -8.72 -8.79 -6.10
CA ASP A 83 -9.11 -7.77 -5.12
C ASP A 83 -7.88 -6.96 -4.69
N ILE A 84 -7.98 -5.63 -4.78
CA ILE A 84 -6.91 -4.74 -4.32
C ILE A 84 -6.69 -4.88 -2.81
N LEU A 85 -7.75 -5.06 -2.02
CA LEU A 85 -7.60 -5.15 -0.57
C LEU A 85 -6.77 -6.37 -0.19
N ASN A 86 -7.02 -7.51 -0.86
CA ASN A 86 -6.20 -8.70 -0.72
C ASN A 86 -4.75 -8.46 -1.17
N PHE A 87 -4.55 -7.73 -2.28
CA PHE A 87 -3.21 -7.33 -2.71
C PHE A 87 -2.46 -6.47 -1.70
N ILE A 88 -3.12 -5.47 -1.10
CA ILE A 88 -2.53 -4.62 -0.06
C ILE A 88 -2.17 -5.47 1.16
N SER A 89 -3.05 -6.38 1.59
CA SER A 89 -2.77 -7.27 2.72
C SER A 89 -1.57 -8.17 2.44
N ALA A 90 -1.57 -8.88 1.31
CA ALA A 90 -0.47 -9.77 0.93
C ALA A 90 0.87 -9.02 0.79
N MET A 91 0.85 -7.77 0.32
CA MET A 91 2.06 -6.94 0.30
C MET A 91 2.52 -6.52 1.70
N LYS A 92 1.60 -6.18 2.62
CA LYS A 92 1.97 -5.89 4.01
C LYS A 92 2.65 -7.09 4.65
N ASP A 93 2.09 -8.27 4.44
CA ASP A 93 2.66 -9.52 4.96
C ASP A 93 4.02 -9.83 4.33
N SER A 94 4.15 -9.63 3.01
CA SER A 94 5.40 -9.87 2.29
C SER A 94 6.51 -8.87 2.64
N LEU A 95 6.14 -7.63 3.00
CA LEU A 95 7.06 -6.58 3.38
C LEU A 95 7.23 -6.45 4.89
N ASP A 96 6.65 -7.37 5.66
CA ASP A 96 6.89 -7.44 7.10
C ASP A 96 8.36 -7.75 7.38
N GLY A 97 8.94 -7.05 8.34
CA GLY A 97 10.38 -7.10 8.61
C GLY A 97 11.27 -6.27 7.66
N PHE A 98 10.70 -5.57 6.67
CA PHE A 98 11.44 -4.64 5.81
C PHE A 98 11.15 -3.18 6.17
N GLU A 99 12.10 -2.27 5.89
CA GLU A 99 11.89 -0.81 5.99
C GLU A 99 11.12 -0.32 4.75
N ALA A 100 9.88 -0.80 4.61
CA ALA A 100 8.96 -0.43 3.55
C ALA A 100 7.60 -0.06 4.13
N GLU A 101 6.93 0.89 3.48
CA GLU A 101 5.55 1.30 3.80
C GLU A 101 4.69 1.19 2.54
N ILE A 102 3.38 1.02 2.77
CA ILE A 102 2.39 0.89 1.69
C ILE A 102 1.36 2.00 1.85
N VAL A 103 1.27 2.85 0.85
CA VAL A 103 0.29 3.95 0.77
C VAL A 103 -0.69 3.63 -0.35
N SER A 104 -1.98 3.56 -0.02
CA SER A 104 -3.04 3.32 -0.99
C SER A 104 -3.92 4.55 -1.13
N VAL A 105 -4.09 5.04 -2.36
CA VAL A 105 -4.95 6.18 -2.69
C VAL A 105 -6.00 5.71 -3.68
N ASP A 106 -7.27 5.86 -3.32
CA ASP A 106 -8.38 5.55 -4.22
C ASP A 106 -8.83 6.81 -4.96
N ASN A 107 -8.88 6.76 -6.30
CA ASN A 107 -9.37 7.85 -7.14
C ASN A 107 -10.74 7.47 -7.74
N ALA A 108 -11.79 7.93 -7.05
CA ALA A 108 -13.16 7.68 -7.48
C ALA A 108 -13.48 8.28 -8.86
N ARG A 109 -12.86 9.42 -9.22
CA ARG A 109 -13.13 10.13 -10.47
C ARG A 109 -12.56 9.40 -11.68
N GLU A 110 -11.34 8.89 -11.55
CA GLU A 110 -10.64 8.16 -12.62
C GLU A 110 -10.93 6.66 -12.61
N ARG A 111 -11.80 6.20 -11.69
CA ARG A 111 -12.06 4.78 -11.46
C ARG A 111 -10.75 4.00 -11.35
N SER A 112 -9.80 4.53 -10.60
CA SER A 112 -8.48 3.95 -10.45
C SER A 112 -8.09 3.93 -8.98
N ALA A 113 -7.22 3.00 -8.62
CA ALA A 113 -6.58 2.98 -7.32
C ALA A 113 -5.08 2.93 -7.53
N VAL A 114 -4.34 3.67 -6.72
CA VAL A 114 -2.89 3.70 -6.76
C VAL A 114 -2.37 3.14 -5.45
N VAL A 115 -1.54 2.10 -5.51
CA VAL A 115 -0.85 1.55 -4.35
C VAL A 115 0.65 1.77 -4.51
N GLN A 116 1.21 2.60 -3.64
CA GLN A 116 2.62 2.97 -3.63
C GLN A 116 3.35 2.20 -2.53
N VAL A 117 4.51 1.69 -2.88
CA VAL A 117 5.46 1.10 -1.94
C VAL A 117 6.60 2.10 -1.80
N THR A 118 6.85 2.52 -0.56
CA THR A 118 7.96 3.42 -0.20
C THR A 118 8.98 2.66 0.62
N SER A 119 10.25 3.04 0.52
CA SER A 119 11.34 2.55 1.36
C SER A 119 12.37 3.65 1.54
N GLY A 120 12.82 3.91 2.77
CA GLY A 120 13.73 5.02 3.10
C GLY A 120 13.23 6.40 2.64
N GLY A 121 11.91 6.60 2.63
CA GLY A 121 11.26 7.84 2.17
C GLY A 121 11.15 8.02 0.65
N ALA A 122 11.64 7.08 -0.16
CA ALA A 122 11.53 7.12 -1.63
C ALA A 122 10.46 6.13 -2.13
N ILE A 123 9.73 6.52 -3.19
CA ILE A 123 8.79 5.61 -3.88
C ILE A 123 9.58 4.62 -4.71
N VAL A 124 9.59 3.35 -4.28
CA VAL A 124 10.30 2.27 -4.98
C VAL A 124 9.43 1.62 -6.05
N ARG A 125 8.11 1.55 -5.82
CA ARG A 125 7.15 1.01 -6.79
C ARG A 125 5.77 1.63 -6.61
N SER A 126 5.04 1.80 -7.69
CA SER A 126 3.71 2.40 -7.71
C SER A 126 2.83 1.59 -8.65
N TYR A 127 1.75 1.04 -8.12
CA TYR A 127 0.82 0.18 -8.85
C TYR A 127 -0.45 0.95 -9.14
N ILE A 128 -0.75 1.16 -10.42
CA ILE A 128 -1.95 1.85 -10.88
C ILE A 128 -2.94 0.80 -11.36
N PHE A 129 -4.00 0.61 -10.60
CA PHE A 129 -5.10 -0.31 -10.89
C PHE A 129 -6.23 0.47 -11.57
N SER A 130 -6.62 0.06 -12.77
CA SER A 130 -7.81 0.62 -13.45
C SER A 130 -9.02 -0.25 -13.14
N LYS A 131 -10.04 0.31 -12.49
CA LYS A 131 -11.32 -0.35 -12.18
C LYS A 131 -12.25 -0.46 -13.39
N GLU A 132 -11.85 0.09 -14.55
CA GLU A 132 -12.55 -0.16 -15.79
C GLU A 132 -12.18 -1.56 -16.30
N GLN A 133 -13.17 -2.47 -16.32
CA GLN A 133 -13.04 -3.72 -17.04
C GLN A 133 -12.68 -3.36 -18.49
N GLN A 134 -11.46 -3.73 -18.92
CA GLN A 134 -11.12 -3.60 -20.33
C GLN A 134 -12.23 -4.29 -21.13
N PRO A 135 -12.88 -3.60 -22.08
CA PRO A 135 -13.85 -4.26 -22.93
C PRO A 135 -13.13 -5.46 -23.53
N SER A 136 -13.63 -6.66 -23.20
CA SER A 136 -13.17 -7.90 -23.78
C SER A 136 -13.10 -7.67 -25.29
N VAL A 137 -11.91 -7.81 -25.87
CA VAL A 137 -11.69 -7.65 -27.30
C VAL A 137 -12.63 -8.60 -28.02
N GLN A 138 -13.83 -8.12 -28.36
CA GLN A 138 -14.74 -8.79 -29.25
C GLN A 138 -14.08 -8.60 -30.60
N LYS A 139 -13.52 -9.70 -31.10
CA LYS A 139 -12.93 -9.84 -32.43
C LYS A 139 -13.96 -9.41 -33.48
N GLY A 140 -14.04 -8.11 -33.76
CA GLY A 140 -14.60 -7.58 -34.99
C GLY A 140 -13.50 -7.64 -36.04
N ALA A 141 -13.28 -8.81 -36.62
CA ALA A 141 -12.60 -8.91 -37.90
C ALA A 141 -13.52 -8.27 -38.94
N THR A 142 -13.41 -6.96 -39.15
CA THR A 142 -13.93 -6.33 -40.34
C THR A 142 -13.02 -6.77 -41.49
N SER A 143 -13.55 -7.71 -42.28
CA SER A 143 -13.05 -8.07 -43.60
C SER A 143 -12.70 -6.78 -44.36
N SER A 144 -11.40 -6.54 -44.55
CA SER A 144 -10.95 -5.55 -45.52
C SER A 144 -11.13 -6.18 -46.89
N GLU A 145 -12.36 -6.11 -47.42
CA GLU A 145 -12.64 -6.44 -48.81
C GLU A 145 -11.91 -5.41 -49.68
N GLN A 146 -10.70 -5.79 -50.07
CA GLN A 146 -9.79 -5.00 -50.87
C GLN A 146 -10.43 -4.83 -52.26
N LYS A 147 -11.12 -3.71 -52.47
CA LYS A 147 -11.57 -3.24 -53.79
C LYS A 147 -10.39 -3.25 -54.76
N ARG A 148 -10.27 -4.31 -55.54
CA ARG A 148 -9.35 -4.43 -56.67
C ARG A 148 -9.98 -3.65 -57.82
N ALA A 149 -9.51 -2.42 -58.06
CA ALA A 149 -9.85 -1.69 -59.26
C ALA A 149 -9.20 -2.42 -60.47
N PRO A 150 -9.97 -2.73 -61.54
CA PRO A 150 -9.39 -3.34 -62.74
C PRO A 150 -8.58 -2.28 -63.48
N ARG A 151 -7.30 -2.57 -63.72
CA ARG A 151 -6.49 -1.85 -64.72
C ARG A 151 -7.04 -2.18 -66.11
N ARG A 152 -7.47 -1.15 -66.83
CA ARG A 152 -7.45 -1.08 -68.29
C ARG A 152 -6.79 0.22 -68.68
#